data_AF-A0A399CU32-F1
#
_entry.id   AF-A0A399CU32-F1
#
_cell.length_a   1.000
_cell.length_b   1.000
_cell.length_c   1.000
_cell.angle_alpha   90.00
_cell.angle_beta   90.00
_cell.angle_gamma   90.00
#
_symmetry.space_group_name_H-M   'P 1'
#
loop_
_entity.id
_entity.type
_entity.pdbx_description
1 polymer ?
#
loop_
_entity_poly.entity_id
_entity_poly.type
_entity_poly.pdbx_seq_one_letter_code
_entity_poly.pdbx_strand_id
1 'polypeptide(L)'
;STAGFTDANAFGFSAGASGIENVNALQKAIDKGGTIVVSQPGVYKIASTLYIGSNTSIIFGEGVSLKKVDEKGPFAQIFINKGALTKTYDENITIEGLHVIVNGVDNCSDLILGLRGVLGFSYVKDLRVKGLRCYDLTGCQYCLQISRFEDVIIEDVIIKGQKDGIHFGPGKRFTIRDGVFQTFDDAIALNGQDYSTSNPEMGWIEDGVIENCYDLNQEKTVGYFCRMLAGGWIDWKEGMEVQQSDAVVSNGRIYRVKMPADETLYTSLTRPDFESGTKVLDGITWVMSQEIISYTAGVRNVVFRNIQLEKPRIPFSIEFNMGKHNRSYYSGAEIPVQENIILDNVKVLYDANIPLIQISSPVNMITITNSRLKNVGLKIYGNEVLPEYLKTHTLPEYYKTNINIHGCIFEHKGEMVLLHNTAKGKEVQLKTSSNVELGEGFSAKVIKGGGNITVQSDLTGLNK
;
A
#
# COMPACT_ATOMS: atom_id res chain seq x y z
N SER A 1 -42.00 -1.39 5.02
CA SER A 1 -42.16 -0.14 4.26
C SER A 1 -40.79 0.54 4.15
N THR A 2 -40.21 0.52 2.96
CA THR A 2 -38.87 1.02 2.59
C THR A 2 -38.89 2.52 2.26
N ALA A 3 -39.57 3.33 3.07
CA ALA A 3 -39.61 4.77 2.86
C ALA A 3 -38.25 5.38 3.24
N GLY A 4 -37.30 5.39 2.31
CA GLY A 4 -35.98 6.02 2.49
C GLY A 4 -34.87 5.47 1.62
N PHE A 5 -34.95 4.21 1.16
CA PHE A 5 -33.91 3.58 0.33
C PHE A 5 -34.33 3.48 -1.13
N THR A 6 -33.34 3.62 -2.01
CA THR A 6 -33.52 3.49 -3.46
C THR A 6 -33.07 2.10 -3.90
N ASP A 7 -33.98 1.27 -4.43
CA ASP A 7 -33.58 -0.02 -5.00
C ASP A 7 -33.07 0.17 -6.43
N ALA A 8 -31.88 -0.34 -6.74
CA ALA A 8 -31.27 -0.23 -8.07
C ALA A 8 -32.12 -0.90 -9.17
N ASN A 9 -32.93 -1.92 -8.82
CA ASN A 9 -33.84 -2.59 -9.75
C ASN A 9 -34.88 -1.60 -10.33
N ALA A 10 -35.29 -0.58 -9.57
CA ALA A 10 -36.20 0.46 -10.07
C ALA A 10 -35.65 1.25 -11.28
N PHE A 11 -34.34 1.15 -11.55
CA PHE A 11 -33.66 1.78 -12.69
C PHE A 11 -33.33 0.79 -13.81
N GLY A 12 -33.75 -0.46 -13.68
CA GLY A 12 -33.46 -1.53 -14.64
C GLY A 12 -32.17 -2.30 -14.36
N PHE A 13 -31.56 -2.15 -13.17
CA PHE A 13 -30.39 -2.93 -12.79
C PHE A 13 -30.79 -4.37 -12.50
N SER A 14 -30.29 -5.32 -13.29
CA SER A 14 -30.76 -6.72 -13.29
C SER A 14 -29.66 -7.71 -13.68
N ALA A 15 -29.66 -8.88 -13.05
CA ALA A 15 -28.74 -9.97 -13.41
C ALA A 15 -28.93 -10.48 -14.85
N GLY A 16 -30.11 -10.27 -15.44
CA GLY A 16 -30.41 -10.63 -16.83
C GLY A 16 -29.93 -9.62 -17.88
N ALA A 17 -29.54 -8.41 -17.45
CA ALA A 17 -29.12 -7.34 -18.37
C ALA A 17 -27.66 -7.49 -18.83
N SER A 18 -27.31 -6.84 -19.94
CA SER A 18 -25.93 -6.69 -20.39
C SER A 18 -25.10 -5.84 -19.41
N GLY A 19 -23.78 -5.91 -19.51
CA GLY A 19 -22.89 -5.10 -18.70
C GLY A 19 -23.08 -3.60 -18.91
N ILE A 20 -23.36 -3.16 -20.14
CA ILE A 20 -23.62 -1.76 -20.47
C ILE A 20 -24.97 -1.28 -19.88
N GLU A 21 -26.03 -2.07 -20.02
CA GLU A 21 -27.34 -1.73 -19.46
C GLU A 21 -27.27 -1.60 -17.93
N ASN A 22 -26.58 -2.53 -17.27
CA ASN A 22 -26.38 -2.50 -15.82
C ASN A 22 -25.55 -1.30 -15.34
N VAL A 23 -24.49 -0.93 -16.06
CA VAL A 23 -23.75 0.31 -15.76
C VAL A 23 -24.66 1.52 -15.82
N ASN A 24 -25.44 1.66 -16.90
CA ASN A 24 -26.34 2.79 -17.06
C ASN A 24 -27.44 2.82 -15.99
N ALA A 25 -28.00 1.68 -15.64
CA ALA A 25 -29.03 1.57 -14.62
C ALA A 25 -28.51 1.88 -13.21
N LEU A 26 -27.38 1.28 -12.82
CA LEU A 26 -26.80 1.50 -11.50
C LEU A 26 -26.25 2.92 -11.36
N GLN A 27 -25.66 3.49 -12.41
CA GLN A 27 -25.22 4.90 -12.38
C GLN A 27 -26.40 5.85 -12.11
N LYS A 28 -27.56 5.62 -12.75
CA LYS A 28 -28.77 6.43 -12.48
C LYS A 28 -29.24 6.32 -11.03
N ALA A 29 -29.12 5.15 -10.41
CA ALA A 29 -29.44 4.97 -9.00
C ALA A 29 -28.42 5.70 -8.11
N ILE A 30 -27.12 5.57 -8.41
CA ILE A 30 -26.02 6.25 -7.69
C ILE A 30 -26.17 7.77 -7.77
N ASP A 31 -26.56 8.32 -8.93
CA ASP A 31 -26.75 9.75 -9.12
C ASP A 31 -27.91 10.34 -8.31
N LYS A 32 -28.76 9.51 -7.69
CA LYS A 32 -29.77 9.98 -6.71
C LYS A 32 -29.17 10.28 -5.34
N GLY A 33 -27.98 9.74 -5.03
CA GLY A 33 -27.39 9.78 -3.69
C GLY A 33 -28.21 9.00 -2.65
N GLY A 34 -27.89 9.22 -1.37
CA GLY A 34 -28.54 8.49 -0.27
C GLY A 34 -28.17 7.02 -0.26
N THR A 35 -29.06 6.17 0.23
CA THR A 35 -28.83 4.71 0.31
C THR A 35 -29.43 4.01 -0.90
N ILE A 36 -28.56 3.42 -1.73
CA ILE A 36 -28.91 2.51 -2.81
C ILE A 36 -28.79 1.06 -2.32
N VAL A 37 -29.79 0.24 -2.61
CA VAL A 37 -29.78 -1.18 -2.27
C VAL A 37 -29.86 -2.01 -3.56
N VAL A 38 -29.03 -3.05 -3.66
CA VAL A 38 -29.19 -4.12 -4.64
C VAL A 38 -29.77 -5.32 -3.91
N SER A 39 -31.10 -5.47 -3.95
CA SER A 39 -31.81 -6.42 -3.08
C SER A 39 -31.92 -7.83 -3.65
N GLN A 40 -31.89 -7.98 -4.97
CA GLN A 40 -32.14 -9.26 -5.63
C GLN A 40 -30.82 -10.04 -5.82
N PRO A 41 -30.70 -11.27 -5.28
CA PRO A 41 -29.53 -12.11 -5.50
C PRO A 41 -29.27 -12.34 -6.99
N GLY A 42 -28.00 -12.44 -7.38
CA GLY A 42 -27.61 -12.68 -8.76
C GLY A 42 -26.24 -12.15 -9.11
N VAL A 43 -25.78 -12.56 -10.29
CA VAL A 43 -24.50 -12.09 -10.87
C VAL A 43 -24.80 -11.00 -11.90
N TYR A 44 -24.46 -9.77 -11.56
CA TYR A 44 -24.71 -8.59 -12.39
C TYR A 44 -23.47 -8.26 -13.20
N LYS A 45 -23.59 -8.28 -14.52
CA LYS A 45 -22.51 -7.87 -15.41
C LYS A 45 -22.26 -6.37 -15.30
N ILE A 46 -21.01 -5.95 -15.27
CA ILE A 46 -20.59 -4.54 -15.31
C ILE A 46 -19.54 -4.39 -16.41
N ALA A 47 -19.79 -3.51 -17.39
CA ALA A 47 -18.91 -3.32 -18.55
C ALA A 47 -18.04 -2.05 -18.49
N SER A 48 -18.15 -1.24 -17.43
CA SER A 48 -17.46 0.05 -17.32
C SER A 48 -17.50 0.56 -15.88
N THR A 49 -16.74 1.61 -15.62
CA THR A 49 -16.64 2.27 -14.32
C THR A 49 -17.94 3.00 -13.95
N LEU A 50 -18.30 2.90 -12.67
CA LEU A 50 -19.37 3.65 -12.01
C LEU A 50 -18.77 4.74 -11.12
N TYR A 51 -19.42 5.90 -11.08
CA TYR A 51 -18.94 7.10 -10.39
C TYR A 51 -19.82 7.45 -9.20
N ILE A 52 -19.25 7.42 -7.99
CA ILE A 52 -19.96 7.65 -6.73
C ILE A 52 -19.65 9.07 -6.22
N GLY A 53 -20.65 9.85 -5.81
CA GLY A 53 -20.43 11.15 -5.17
C GLY A 53 -20.61 11.09 -3.65
N SER A 54 -20.42 12.23 -2.98
CA SER A 54 -20.71 12.36 -1.55
C SER A 54 -22.09 11.86 -1.12
N ASN A 55 -22.22 11.52 0.17
CA ASN A 55 -23.47 11.16 0.84
C ASN A 55 -24.20 9.99 0.14
N THR A 56 -23.42 9.00 -0.29
CA THR A 56 -23.92 7.86 -1.06
C THR A 56 -23.48 6.55 -0.41
N SER A 57 -24.45 5.69 -0.11
CA SER A 57 -24.22 4.33 0.39
C SER A 57 -24.75 3.33 -0.61
N ILE A 58 -23.98 2.29 -0.94
CA ILE A 58 -24.44 1.17 -1.78
C ILE A 58 -24.35 -0.11 -0.94
N ILE A 59 -25.50 -0.75 -0.74
CA ILE A 59 -25.63 -1.99 0.03
C ILE A 59 -26.00 -3.12 -0.93
N PHE A 60 -25.12 -4.10 -1.05
CA PHE A 60 -25.35 -5.31 -1.83
C PHE A 60 -25.94 -6.38 -0.92
N GLY A 61 -27.12 -6.87 -1.27
CA GLY A 61 -27.78 -7.96 -0.55
C GLY A 61 -27.03 -9.28 -0.66
N GLU A 62 -27.41 -10.24 0.18
CA GLU A 62 -26.83 -11.58 0.15
C GLU A 62 -26.97 -12.23 -1.24
N GLY A 63 -25.91 -12.90 -1.70
CA GLY A 63 -25.89 -13.56 -3.01
C GLY A 63 -25.79 -12.62 -4.21
N VAL A 64 -25.55 -11.32 -4.00
CA VAL A 64 -25.27 -10.37 -5.09
C VAL A 64 -23.79 -10.38 -5.43
N SER A 65 -23.45 -10.34 -6.70
CA SER A 65 -22.07 -10.19 -7.16
C SER A 65 -21.98 -9.33 -8.41
N LEU A 66 -20.96 -8.48 -8.50
CA LEU A 66 -20.64 -7.70 -9.69
C LEU A 66 -19.55 -8.43 -10.48
N LYS A 67 -19.88 -8.84 -11.70
CA LYS A 67 -18.97 -9.54 -12.61
C LYS A 67 -18.51 -8.59 -13.71
N LYS A 68 -17.20 -8.36 -13.82
CA LYS A 68 -16.64 -7.57 -14.93
C LYS A 68 -16.84 -8.31 -16.25
N VAL A 69 -17.25 -7.58 -17.28
CA VAL A 69 -17.36 -8.07 -18.65
C VAL A 69 -16.71 -7.11 -19.62
N ASP A 70 -16.03 -7.65 -20.61
CA ASP A 70 -15.32 -6.90 -21.64
C ASP A 70 -16.25 -6.57 -22.83
N GLU A 71 -17.39 -5.93 -22.56
CA GLU A 71 -18.30 -5.48 -23.63
C GLU A 71 -17.84 -4.15 -24.27
N LYS A 72 -17.03 -3.37 -23.55
CA LYS A 72 -16.51 -2.05 -23.98
C LYS A 72 -14.98 -1.98 -24.10
N GLY A 73 -14.27 -3.08 -23.92
CA GLY A 73 -12.83 -3.08 -23.66
C GLY A 73 -12.52 -3.42 -22.20
N PRO A 74 -11.34 -3.98 -21.91
CA PRO A 74 -10.95 -4.28 -20.55
C PRO A 74 -10.75 -2.97 -19.78
N PHE A 75 -11.15 -2.95 -18.52
CA PHE A 75 -11.08 -1.76 -17.65
C PHE A 75 -10.61 -2.16 -16.26
N ALA A 76 -10.15 -1.20 -15.44
CA ALA A 76 -9.70 -1.47 -14.08
C ALA A 76 -10.82 -1.35 -13.05
N GLN A 77 -11.36 -0.15 -12.92
CA GLN A 77 -12.17 0.25 -11.79
C GLN A 77 -13.65 -0.05 -12.05
N ILE A 78 -14.28 -0.80 -11.14
CA ILE A 78 -15.74 -0.88 -11.05
C ILE A 78 -16.27 0.41 -10.43
N PHE A 79 -15.64 0.90 -9.37
CA PHE A 79 -16.05 2.13 -8.68
C PHE A 79 -14.91 3.14 -8.59
N ILE A 80 -15.22 4.39 -8.92
CA ILE A 80 -14.41 5.57 -8.61
C ILE A 80 -15.30 6.64 -7.94
N ASN A 81 -14.80 7.39 -6.94
CA ASN A 81 -15.51 8.57 -6.48
C ASN A 81 -15.33 9.77 -7.43
N LYS A 82 -16.37 10.57 -7.63
CA LYS A 82 -16.42 11.67 -8.60
C LYS A 82 -15.28 12.68 -8.38
N GLY A 83 -15.01 12.99 -7.12
CA GLY A 83 -13.97 13.88 -6.64
C GLY A 83 -12.55 13.46 -7.02
N ALA A 84 -12.30 12.16 -7.25
CA ALA A 84 -11.01 11.69 -7.74
C ALA A 84 -10.67 12.23 -9.14
N LEU A 85 -11.67 12.52 -9.97
CA LEU A 85 -11.50 13.06 -11.33
C LEU A 85 -11.16 14.55 -11.32
N THR A 86 -11.63 15.27 -10.30
CA THR A 86 -11.57 16.73 -10.19
C THR A 86 -10.66 17.22 -9.08
N LYS A 87 -10.07 16.29 -8.30
CA LYS A 87 -9.25 16.58 -7.12
C LYS A 87 -10.02 17.36 -6.05
N THR A 88 -11.30 17.07 -5.90
CA THR A 88 -12.18 17.65 -4.88
C THR A 88 -12.61 16.55 -3.92
N TYR A 89 -12.77 16.87 -2.64
CA TYR A 89 -13.17 15.85 -1.67
C TYR A 89 -14.64 15.44 -1.84
N ASP A 90 -14.88 14.15 -2.02
CA ASP A 90 -16.18 13.54 -1.68
C ASP A 90 -16.17 13.10 -0.21
N GLU A 91 -17.35 13.05 0.41
CA GLU A 91 -17.50 12.68 1.82
C GLU A 91 -18.66 11.71 2.07
N ASN A 92 -18.58 10.92 3.14
CA ASN A 92 -19.66 10.05 3.61
C ASN A 92 -20.07 9.00 2.55
N ILE A 93 -19.10 8.20 2.10
CA ILE A 93 -19.32 7.13 1.12
C ILE A 93 -19.28 5.77 1.82
N THR A 94 -20.25 4.90 1.54
CA THR A 94 -20.25 3.52 2.06
C THR A 94 -20.48 2.51 0.94
N ILE A 95 -19.66 1.44 0.92
CA ILE A 95 -19.87 0.23 0.12
C ILE A 95 -19.97 -0.96 1.06
N GLU A 96 -21.10 -1.66 1.04
CA GLU A 96 -21.36 -2.78 1.95
C GLU A 96 -21.78 -4.04 1.20
N GLY A 97 -21.18 -5.18 1.55
CA GLY A 97 -21.57 -6.52 1.06
C GLY A 97 -21.14 -6.82 -0.38
N LEU A 98 -20.24 -6.02 -0.96
CA LEU A 98 -19.85 -6.18 -2.36
C LEU A 98 -19.01 -7.44 -2.58
N HIS A 99 -19.48 -8.33 -3.45
CA HIS A 99 -18.67 -9.40 -4.04
C HIS A 99 -18.32 -9.04 -5.49
N VAL A 100 -17.02 -8.93 -5.77
CA VAL A 100 -16.49 -8.73 -7.12
C VAL A 100 -15.99 -10.05 -7.72
N ILE A 101 -16.35 -10.27 -8.97
CA ILE A 101 -15.79 -11.29 -9.85
C ILE A 101 -15.04 -10.57 -10.97
N VAL A 102 -13.70 -10.59 -10.93
CA VAL A 102 -12.85 -9.91 -11.90
C VAL A 102 -12.94 -10.56 -13.28
N ASN A 103 -13.18 -11.87 -13.33
CA ASN A 103 -13.50 -12.61 -14.56
C ASN A 103 -12.43 -12.47 -15.65
N GLY A 104 -11.15 -12.37 -15.26
CA GLY A 104 -10.04 -12.20 -16.20
C GLY A 104 -10.00 -10.84 -16.93
N VAL A 105 -10.91 -9.91 -16.63
CA VAL A 105 -10.95 -8.58 -17.22
C VAL A 105 -9.90 -7.70 -16.54
N ASP A 106 -8.68 -7.77 -17.05
CA ASP A 106 -7.50 -7.10 -16.50
C ASP A 106 -7.00 -5.97 -17.38
N ASN A 107 -6.59 -4.87 -16.76
CA ASN A 107 -6.12 -3.65 -17.40
C ASN A 107 -5.36 -2.84 -16.35
N CYS A 108 -4.13 -2.44 -16.65
CA CYS A 108 -3.33 -1.50 -15.87
C CYS A 108 -3.81 -0.04 -16.12
N SER A 109 -5.12 0.21 -16.16
CA SER A 109 -5.77 1.41 -16.74
C SER A 109 -5.25 2.74 -16.17
N ASP A 110 -5.20 3.75 -17.04
CA ASP A 110 -4.75 5.13 -16.75
C ASP A 110 -5.91 6.15 -16.63
N LEU A 111 -7.17 5.73 -16.40
CA LEU A 111 -8.31 6.66 -16.30
C LEU A 111 -7.99 7.85 -15.37
N ILE A 112 -7.41 7.53 -14.22
CA ILE A 112 -6.62 8.47 -13.42
C ILE A 112 -5.26 7.80 -13.28
N LEU A 113 -4.20 8.46 -13.76
CA LEU A 113 -2.86 7.88 -13.70
C LEU A 113 -2.51 7.47 -12.27
N GLY A 114 -2.11 6.22 -12.09
CA GLY A 114 -1.72 5.68 -10.79
C GLY A 114 -2.87 5.17 -9.92
N LEU A 115 -4.14 5.44 -10.26
CA LEU A 115 -5.31 4.94 -9.55
C LEU A 115 -5.95 3.78 -10.33
N ARG A 116 -5.50 2.55 -10.08
CA ARG A 116 -5.89 1.32 -10.81
C ARG A 116 -6.57 0.26 -9.94
N GLY A 117 -7.08 0.63 -8.77
CA GLY A 117 -7.86 -0.26 -7.91
C GLY A 117 -9.22 -0.60 -8.49
N VAL A 118 -9.65 -1.86 -8.39
CA VAL A 118 -11.00 -2.31 -8.77
C VAL A 118 -12.07 -1.47 -8.06
N LEU A 119 -11.83 -1.16 -6.79
CA LEU A 119 -12.42 -0.01 -6.10
C LEU A 119 -11.31 1.04 -5.97
N GLY A 120 -11.47 2.20 -6.59
CA GLY A 120 -10.49 3.29 -6.55
C GLY A 120 -11.08 4.53 -5.91
N PHE A 121 -10.50 5.02 -4.82
CA PHE A 121 -10.93 6.26 -4.18
C PHE A 121 -9.77 7.25 -4.11
N SER A 122 -10.03 8.51 -4.44
CA SER A 122 -9.08 9.60 -4.24
C SER A 122 -9.79 10.87 -3.84
N TYR A 123 -9.20 11.66 -2.94
CA TYR A 123 -9.86 12.85 -2.36
C TYR A 123 -11.18 12.44 -1.71
N VAL A 124 -11.10 11.68 -0.62
CA VAL A 124 -12.29 11.13 0.06
C VAL A 124 -12.21 11.33 1.58
N LYS A 125 -13.35 11.62 2.21
CA LYS A 125 -13.50 11.68 3.67
C LYS A 125 -14.64 10.79 4.18
N ASP A 126 -14.48 10.15 5.33
CA ASP A 126 -15.47 9.19 5.89
C ASP A 126 -15.89 8.14 4.84
N LEU A 127 -14.91 7.33 4.42
CA LEU A 127 -15.13 6.20 3.51
C LEU A 127 -15.25 4.91 4.32
N ARG A 128 -16.29 4.13 4.04
CA ARG A 128 -16.51 2.82 4.64
C ARG A 128 -16.63 1.75 3.58
N VAL A 129 -15.81 0.71 3.67
CA VAL A 129 -15.90 -0.48 2.83
C VAL A 129 -16.05 -1.68 3.76
N LYS A 130 -17.21 -2.33 3.72
CA LYS A 130 -17.54 -3.45 4.61
C LYS A 130 -17.95 -4.68 3.81
N GLY A 131 -17.47 -5.85 4.20
CA GLY A 131 -17.93 -7.11 3.60
C GLY A 131 -17.45 -7.32 2.16
N LEU A 132 -16.30 -6.74 1.77
CA LEU A 132 -15.76 -6.88 0.42
C LEU A 132 -15.25 -8.31 0.17
N ARG A 133 -15.65 -8.92 -0.94
CA ARG A 133 -15.16 -10.23 -1.38
C ARG A 133 -14.59 -10.13 -2.79
N CYS A 134 -13.38 -10.63 -3.00
CA CYS A 134 -12.76 -10.76 -4.31
C CYS A 134 -11.87 -11.99 -4.31
N TYR A 135 -12.19 -12.99 -5.13
CA TYR A 135 -11.49 -14.30 -5.09
C TYR A 135 -10.59 -14.54 -6.29
N ASP A 136 -10.67 -13.70 -7.32
CA ASP A 136 -10.02 -13.88 -8.62
C ASP A 136 -9.28 -12.62 -9.09
N LEU A 137 -8.69 -11.85 -8.14
CA LEU A 137 -7.92 -10.65 -8.47
C LEU A 137 -6.79 -10.98 -9.47
N THR A 138 -6.72 -10.21 -10.54
CA THR A 138 -5.74 -10.36 -11.63
C THR A 138 -4.45 -9.57 -11.34
N GLY A 139 -3.51 -9.54 -12.29
CA GLY A 139 -2.13 -9.09 -12.03
C GLY A 139 -1.88 -7.58 -12.18
N CYS A 140 -2.74 -6.86 -12.92
CA CYS A 140 -2.53 -5.43 -13.17
C CYS A 140 -3.19 -4.50 -12.13
N GLN A 141 -4.23 -4.95 -11.43
CA GLN A 141 -5.15 -4.10 -10.65
C GLN A 141 -5.07 -4.43 -9.17
N TYR A 142 -5.16 -3.42 -8.31
CA TYR A 142 -5.34 -3.63 -6.87
C TYR A 142 -6.81 -3.93 -6.57
N CYS A 143 -7.12 -4.65 -5.49
CA CYS A 143 -8.54 -4.87 -5.16
C CYS A 143 -9.21 -3.58 -4.66
N LEU A 144 -8.57 -2.89 -3.71
CA LEU A 144 -9.01 -1.60 -3.19
C LEU A 144 -7.83 -0.65 -3.13
N GLN A 145 -7.95 0.52 -3.77
CA GLN A 145 -6.92 1.56 -3.74
C GLN A 145 -7.52 2.87 -3.26
N ILE A 146 -6.86 3.51 -2.30
CA ILE A 146 -7.33 4.76 -1.69
C ILE A 146 -6.16 5.73 -1.57
N SER A 147 -6.30 6.96 -2.07
CA SER A 147 -5.31 8.02 -1.96
C SER A 147 -5.98 9.33 -1.54
N ARG A 148 -5.23 10.29 -0.98
CA ARG A 148 -5.76 11.56 -0.47
C ARG A 148 -7.02 11.38 0.36
N PHE A 149 -6.88 10.68 1.48
CA PHE A 149 -8.01 10.32 2.32
C PHE A 149 -7.92 10.91 3.73
N GLU A 150 -9.07 10.98 4.38
CA GLU A 150 -9.21 11.25 5.80
C GLU A 150 -10.37 10.41 6.35
N ASP A 151 -10.19 9.71 7.48
CA ASP A 151 -11.24 8.87 8.09
C ASP A 151 -11.72 7.73 7.18
N VAL A 152 -10.95 6.63 7.13
CA VAL A 152 -11.27 5.44 6.33
C VAL A 152 -11.46 4.21 7.22
N ILE A 153 -12.52 3.46 7.00
CA ILE A 153 -12.75 2.15 7.64
C ILE A 153 -12.93 1.08 6.57
N ILE A 154 -12.08 0.05 6.63
CA ILE A 154 -12.20 -1.17 5.84
C ILE A 154 -12.39 -2.33 6.82
N GLU A 155 -13.51 -3.03 6.71
CA GLU A 155 -13.92 -4.05 7.69
C GLU A 155 -14.43 -5.31 6.99
N ASP A 156 -14.07 -6.47 7.53
CA ASP A 156 -14.53 -7.78 7.06
C ASP A 156 -14.28 -7.94 5.55
N VAL A 157 -13.03 -8.20 5.16
CA VAL A 157 -12.66 -8.37 3.74
C VAL A 157 -12.03 -9.72 3.48
N ILE A 158 -12.32 -10.31 2.32
CA ILE A 158 -11.61 -11.49 1.83
C ILE A 158 -11.11 -11.19 0.42
N ILE A 159 -9.79 -11.17 0.26
CA ILE A 159 -9.15 -10.81 -1.01
C ILE A 159 -8.14 -11.89 -1.39
N LYS A 160 -8.30 -12.47 -2.58
CA LYS A 160 -7.42 -13.48 -3.15
C LYS A 160 -7.07 -13.15 -4.59
N GLY A 161 -5.82 -13.41 -4.97
CA GLY A 161 -5.39 -13.30 -6.37
C GLY A 161 -3.94 -12.86 -6.55
N GLN A 162 -3.66 -12.22 -7.69
CA GLN A 162 -2.31 -12.03 -8.20
C GLN A 162 -1.69 -10.66 -7.89
N LYS A 163 -2.43 -9.75 -7.24
CA LYS A 163 -1.99 -8.37 -7.01
C LYS A 163 -2.39 -7.88 -5.62
N ASP A 164 -2.09 -6.61 -5.34
CA ASP A 164 -2.22 -6.05 -4.00
C ASP A 164 -3.68 -6.08 -3.53
N GLY A 165 -3.88 -6.44 -2.27
CA GLY A 165 -5.20 -6.45 -1.66
C GLY A 165 -5.71 -5.03 -1.43
N ILE A 166 -5.12 -4.34 -0.46
CA ILE A 166 -5.45 -2.95 -0.13
C ILE A 166 -4.22 -2.09 -0.37
N HIS A 167 -4.36 -1.03 -1.16
CA HIS A 167 -3.27 -0.12 -1.52
C HIS A 167 -3.61 1.32 -1.11
N PHE A 168 -2.85 1.86 -0.17
CA PHE A 168 -2.97 3.24 0.28
C PHE A 168 -1.88 4.12 -0.32
N GLY A 169 -2.29 5.25 -0.89
CA GLY A 169 -1.48 6.45 -1.04
C GLY A 169 -1.63 7.39 0.18
N PRO A 170 -1.19 8.65 0.10
CA PRO A 170 -1.19 9.59 1.24
C PRO A 170 -2.57 9.82 1.85
N GLY A 171 -2.63 9.98 3.17
CA GLY A 171 -3.86 10.25 3.92
C GLY A 171 -3.70 9.94 5.41
N LYS A 172 -4.74 10.14 6.19
CA LYS A 172 -4.66 9.95 7.66
C LYS A 172 -5.93 9.39 8.28
N ARG A 173 -5.77 8.80 9.47
CA ARG A 173 -6.84 8.22 10.29
C ARG A 173 -7.57 7.11 9.54
N PHE A 174 -6.98 5.93 9.54
CA PHE A 174 -7.56 4.76 8.89
C PHE A 174 -7.61 3.53 9.80
N THR A 175 -8.53 2.64 9.50
CA THR A 175 -8.61 1.32 10.11
C THR A 175 -8.85 0.25 9.04
N ILE A 176 -8.04 -0.80 9.04
CA ILE A 176 -8.33 -2.07 8.37
C ILE A 176 -8.57 -3.09 9.47
N ARG A 177 -9.71 -3.79 9.46
CA ARG A 177 -9.97 -4.86 10.42
C ARG A 177 -10.65 -6.07 9.82
N ASP A 178 -10.42 -7.23 10.43
CA ASP A 178 -11.07 -8.50 10.08
C ASP A 178 -10.80 -8.91 8.62
N GLY A 179 -9.54 -8.74 8.18
CA GLY A 179 -9.13 -8.98 6.80
C GLY A 179 -8.50 -10.36 6.59
N VAL A 180 -8.86 -11.03 5.50
CA VAL A 180 -8.26 -12.31 5.07
C VAL A 180 -7.65 -12.15 3.68
N PHE A 181 -6.35 -12.37 3.59
CA PHE A 181 -5.58 -12.14 2.37
C PHE A 181 -4.92 -13.42 1.88
N GLN A 182 -5.04 -13.70 0.58
CA GLN A 182 -4.30 -14.73 -0.13
C GLN A 182 -3.82 -14.15 -1.47
N THR A 183 -2.89 -13.20 -1.38
CA THR A 183 -2.35 -12.43 -2.52
C THR A 183 -0.93 -12.86 -2.90
N PHE A 184 -0.64 -12.81 -4.21
CA PHE A 184 0.72 -13.01 -4.77
C PHE A 184 1.64 -11.82 -4.52
N ASP A 185 1.12 -10.61 -4.69
CA ASP A 185 1.80 -9.34 -4.37
C ASP A 185 1.44 -8.92 -2.93
N ASP A 186 1.51 -7.64 -2.60
CA ASP A 186 1.26 -7.15 -1.23
C ASP A 186 -0.14 -7.53 -0.71
N ALA A 187 -0.30 -7.93 0.57
CA ALA A 187 -1.66 -7.98 1.14
C ALA A 187 -2.17 -6.55 1.39
N ILE A 188 -1.31 -5.73 2.00
CA ILE A 188 -1.53 -4.32 2.27
C ILE A 188 -0.30 -3.53 1.82
N ALA A 189 -0.51 -2.45 1.08
CA ALA A 189 0.54 -1.51 0.69
C ALA A 189 0.23 -0.14 1.30
N LEU A 190 1.14 0.39 2.11
CA LEU A 190 1.12 1.74 2.65
C LEU A 190 2.20 2.55 1.93
N ASN A 191 1.90 2.97 0.71
CA ASN A 191 2.88 3.52 -0.21
C ASN A 191 2.77 5.03 -0.29
N GLY A 192 3.35 5.73 0.69
CA GLY A 192 3.42 7.20 0.69
C GLY A 192 4.14 7.75 -0.55
N GLN A 193 5.12 7.00 -1.06
CA GLN A 193 5.67 7.08 -2.41
C GLN A 193 5.42 5.75 -3.14
N ASP A 194 5.23 5.75 -4.45
CA ASP A 194 5.18 4.53 -5.28
C ASP A 194 5.50 4.86 -6.74
N TYR A 195 5.46 3.92 -7.67
CA TYR A 195 5.58 4.16 -9.10
C TYR A 195 4.58 5.21 -9.62
N SER A 196 4.94 5.97 -10.66
CA SER A 196 4.04 6.96 -11.28
C SER A 196 2.77 6.34 -11.87
N THR A 197 2.79 5.05 -12.16
CA THR A 197 1.66 4.26 -12.66
C THR A 197 0.93 3.48 -11.57
N SER A 198 1.33 3.63 -10.30
CA SER A 198 0.85 2.80 -9.18
C SER A 198 0.29 3.58 -8.00
N ASN A 199 0.55 4.88 -7.90
CA ASN A 199 -0.06 5.75 -6.92
C ASN A 199 -0.27 7.15 -7.53
N PRO A 200 -1.49 7.72 -7.51
CA PRO A 200 -1.78 9.00 -8.17
C PRO A 200 -1.02 10.17 -7.54
N GLU A 201 -0.84 10.17 -6.21
CA GLU A 201 -0.20 11.27 -5.48
C GLU A 201 0.69 10.74 -4.35
N MET A 202 1.67 11.54 -3.93
CA MET A 202 2.65 11.22 -2.91
C MET A 202 2.47 12.08 -1.65
N GLY A 203 2.88 11.52 -0.51
CA GLY A 203 2.86 12.19 0.80
C GLY A 203 2.85 11.20 1.96
N TRP A 204 2.45 11.67 3.13
CA TRP A 204 2.43 10.88 4.36
C TRP A 204 1.16 10.05 4.52
N ILE A 205 1.32 8.84 5.06
CA ILE A 205 0.24 7.95 5.52
C ILE A 205 0.33 7.88 7.04
N GLU A 206 -0.75 8.25 7.72
CA GLU A 206 -0.67 8.59 9.14
C GLU A 206 -1.82 8.02 9.98
N ASP A 207 -1.53 7.73 11.25
CA ASP A 207 -2.52 7.46 12.30
C ASP A 207 -3.44 6.27 11.96
N GLY A 208 -2.81 5.11 11.71
CA GLY A 208 -3.48 3.91 11.22
C GLY A 208 -3.54 2.77 12.22
N VAL A 209 -4.61 1.98 12.14
CA VAL A 209 -4.70 0.67 12.81
C VAL A 209 -5.03 -0.41 11.79
N ILE A 210 -4.23 -1.47 11.77
CA ILE A 210 -4.48 -2.68 10.98
C ILE A 210 -4.61 -3.83 11.96
N GLU A 211 -5.80 -4.40 12.12
CA GLU A 211 -6.07 -5.36 13.18
C GLU A 211 -6.86 -6.60 12.79
N ASN A 212 -6.56 -7.73 13.45
CA ASN A 212 -7.23 -9.01 13.22
C ASN A 212 -7.18 -9.46 11.74
N CYS A 213 -5.97 -9.50 11.17
CA CYS A 213 -5.76 -9.85 9.76
C CYS A 213 -4.97 -11.15 9.59
N TYR A 214 -5.36 -11.93 8.58
CA TYR A 214 -4.78 -13.23 8.24
C TYR A 214 -4.10 -13.17 6.87
N ASP A 215 -2.81 -13.48 6.82
CA ASP A 215 -2.04 -13.68 5.58
C ASP A 215 -1.92 -15.17 5.28
N LEU A 216 -2.92 -15.70 4.57
CA LEU A 216 -3.03 -17.10 4.23
C LEU A 216 -1.96 -17.52 3.24
N ASN A 217 -1.50 -18.76 3.36
CA ASN A 217 -0.47 -19.31 2.48
C ASN A 217 -0.90 -19.34 0.99
N GLN A 218 0.08 -19.14 0.09
CA GLN A 218 -0.06 -19.25 -1.36
C GLN A 218 1.22 -19.86 -1.93
N GLU A 219 1.12 -20.70 -2.97
CA GLU A 219 2.26 -21.44 -3.52
C GLU A 219 3.42 -20.52 -3.96
N LYS A 220 3.10 -19.34 -4.51
CA LYS A 220 4.06 -18.36 -4.99
C LYS A 220 3.68 -16.97 -4.50
N THR A 221 4.69 -16.14 -4.29
CA THR A 221 4.56 -14.76 -3.81
C THR A 221 5.78 -13.95 -4.19
N VAL A 222 5.60 -12.65 -4.35
CA VAL A 222 6.69 -11.66 -4.53
C VAL A 222 6.57 -10.49 -3.55
N GLY A 223 5.34 -10.15 -3.14
CA GLY A 223 5.10 -9.03 -2.23
C GLY A 223 5.24 -9.39 -0.76
N TYR A 224 4.69 -8.52 0.08
CA TYR A 224 4.79 -8.50 1.54
C TYR A 224 3.42 -8.68 2.20
N PHE A 225 3.35 -8.99 3.50
CA PHE A 225 2.08 -8.79 4.21
C PHE A 225 1.73 -7.30 4.23
N CYS A 226 2.67 -6.46 4.68
CA CYS A 226 2.58 -5.02 4.57
C CYS A 226 3.86 -4.43 3.99
N ARG A 227 3.73 -3.67 2.90
CA ARG A 227 4.79 -2.83 2.35
C ARG A 227 4.60 -1.38 2.81
N MET A 228 5.68 -0.71 3.20
CA MET A 228 5.69 0.70 3.59
C MET A 228 6.77 1.43 2.78
N LEU A 229 6.34 2.27 1.83
CA LEU A 229 7.23 3.00 0.93
C LEU A 229 7.33 4.49 1.31
N ALA A 230 8.55 4.91 1.61
CA ALA A 230 8.91 6.30 1.80
C ALA A 230 9.50 6.90 0.52
N GLY A 231 9.61 8.23 0.46
CA GLY A 231 10.31 8.89 -0.64
C GLY A 231 10.65 10.35 -0.35
N GLY A 232 11.64 10.88 -1.06
CA GLY A 232 12.10 12.26 -0.92
C GLY A 232 12.57 12.81 -2.27
N TRP A 233 12.23 14.06 -2.56
CA TRP A 233 12.59 14.70 -3.82
C TRP A 233 12.95 16.17 -3.61
N ILE A 234 13.42 16.82 -4.68
CA ILE A 234 13.92 18.20 -4.66
C ILE A 234 13.16 19.08 -5.65
N ASP A 235 13.43 20.38 -5.60
CA ASP A 235 13.07 21.29 -6.69
C ASP A 235 13.75 20.88 -7.99
N TRP A 236 13.04 21.03 -9.10
CA TRP A 236 13.59 20.86 -10.43
C TRP A 236 14.76 21.85 -10.67
N LYS A 237 15.81 21.36 -11.33
CA LYS A 237 16.97 22.16 -11.75
C LYS A 237 17.36 21.76 -13.16
N GLU A 238 17.76 22.74 -13.96
CA GLU A 238 18.29 22.49 -15.30
C GLU A 238 19.49 21.54 -15.24
N GLY A 239 19.51 20.54 -16.12
CA GLY A 239 20.56 19.53 -16.21
C GLY A 239 20.43 18.37 -15.23
N MET A 240 19.34 18.29 -14.45
CA MET A 240 19.17 17.17 -13.52
C MET A 240 18.89 15.85 -14.25
N GLU A 241 19.44 14.75 -13.71
CA GLU A 241 19.21 13.40 -14.24
C GLU A 241 17.99 12.76 -13.59
N VAL A 242 17.08 12.23 -14.40
CA VAL A 242 15.85 11.58 -13.94
C VAL A 242 15.61 10.25 -14.64
N GLN A 243 14.87 9.35 -13.99
CA GLN A 243 14.43 8.06 -14.49
C GLN A 243 12.95 7.83 -14.19
N GLN A 244 12.41 6.68 -14.60
CA GLN A 244 11.03 6.31 -14.32
C GLN A 244 10.64 6.51 -12.85
N SER A 245 9.47 7.12 -12.66
CA SER A 245 8.83 7.42 -11.37
C SER A 245 9.47 8.52 -10.52
N ASP A 246 10.61 9.11 -10.92
CA ASP A 246 11.19 10.26 -10.20
C ASP A 246 10.18 11.40 -10.07
N ALA A 247 10.28 12.12 -8.95
CA ALA A 247 9.45 13.26 -8.62
C ALA A 247 10.31 14.52 -8.50
N VAL A 248 9.74 15.67 -8.88
CA VAL A 248 10.36 16.99 -8.69
C VAL A 248 9.30 18.02 -8.33
N VAL A 249 9.66 19.01 -7.52
CA VAL A 249 8.82 20.21 -7.31
C VAL A 249 9.18 21.25 -8.36
N SER A 250 8.18 21.80 -9.04
CA SER A 250 8.37 22.90 -9.99
C SER A 250 7.11 23.77 -10.03
N ASN A 251 7.28 25.09 -10.08
CA ASN A 251 6.19 26.06 -10.18
C ASN A 251 5.00 25.79 -9.23
N GLY A 252 5.31 25.45 -7.98
CA GLY A 252 4.30 25.16 -6.95
C GLY A 252 3.55 23.83 -7.11
N ARG A 253 4.05 22.90 -7.93
CA ARG A 253 3.42 21.59 -8.21
C ARG A 253 4.46 20.48 -8.17
N ILE A 254 4.02 19.24 -8.07
CA ILE A 254 4.90 18.07 -8.20
C ILE A 254 4.68 17.42 -9.56
N TYR A 255 5.78 17.22 -10.27
CA TYR A 255 5.81 16.50 -11.54
C TYR A 255 6.50 15.17 -11.35
N ARG A 256 6.03 14.16 -12.09
CA ARG A 256 6.59 12.82 -12.07
C ARG A 256 6.96 12.35 -13.47
N VAL A 257 8.02 11.57 -13.55
CA VAL A 257 8.45 10.93 -14.79
C VAL A 257 7.62 9.68 -15.06
N LYS A 258 7.12 9.53 -16.30
CA LYS A 258 6.43 8.33 -16.82
C LYS A 258 7.17 7.79 -18.04
N MET A 259 8.24 7.06 -17.80
CA MET A 259 9.09 6.40 -18.80
C MET A 259 9.12 4.88 -18.58
N PRO A 260 9.63 4.08 -19.55
CA PRO A 260 9.86 2.66 -19.33
C PRO A 260 10.79 2.38 -18.13
N ALA A 261 10.58 1.24 -17.48
CA ALA A 261 11.40 0.81 -16.33
C ALA A 261 12.65 0.03 -16.79
N ASP A 262 13.54 0.70 -17.52
CA ASP A 262 14.65 0.10 -18.26
C ASP A 262 16.04 0.64 -17.88
N GLU A 263 16.16 1.29 -16.71
CA GLU A 263 17.42 1.87 -16.19
C GLU A 263 17.91 3.12 -16.93
N THR A 264 17.16 3.61 -17.92
CA THR A 264 17.53 4.82 -18.66
C THR A 264 17.47 6.06 -17.76
N LEU A 265 18.59 6.77 -17.68
CA LEU A 265 18.67 8.12 -17.13
C LEU A 265 18.49 9.14 -18.26
N TYR A 266 17.64 10.13 -18.02
CA TYR A 266 17.37 11.23 -18.92
C TYR A 266 17.85 12.54 -18.30
N THR A 267 18.39 13.44 -19.12
CA THR A 267 18.75 14.79 -18.67
C THR A 267 17.59 15.74 -18.94
N SER A 268 17.07 16.38 -17.89
CA SER A 268 16.03 17.40 -18.04
C SER A 268 16.65 18.79 -18.16
N LEU A 269 16.48 19.41 -19.32
CA LEU A 269 16.97 20.76 -19.65
C LEU A 269 15.83 21.78 -19.63
N THR A 270 14.61 21.35 -19.93
CA THR A 270 13.41 22.17 -19.97
C THR A 270 12.57 21.94 -18.73
N ARG A 271 12.28 23.03 -18.01
CA ARG A 271 11.47 23.01 -16.79
C ARG A 271 10.03 22.55 -17.08
N PRO A 272 9.47 21.57 -16.33
CA PRO A 272 8.04 21.31 -16.37
C PRO A 272 7.28 22.39 -15.60
N ASP A 273 6.29 23.02 -16.23
CA ASP A 273 5.53 24.15 -15.68
C ASP A 273 4.03 24.13 -16.02
N PHE A 274 3.57 23.10 -16.73
CA PHE A 274 2.19 22.98 -17.20
C PHE A 274 1.23 22.60 -16.06
N GLU A 275 -0.02 23.07 -16.15
CA GLU A 275 -0.96 23.01 -15.03
C GLU A 275 -1.66 21.66 -14.88
N SER A 276 -1.75 20.86 -15.94
CA SER A 276 -2.43 19.55 -15.88
C SER A 276 -1.98 18.60 -16.99
N GLY A 277 -2.25 17.30 -16.80
CA GLY A 277 -2.00 16.27 -17.79
C GLY A 277 -0.52 15.89 -17.91
N THR A 278 -0.09 15.67 -19.14
CA THR A 278 1.23 15.13 -19.48
C THR A 278 1.86 15.95 -20.60
N LYS A 279 3.17 16.19 -20.53
CA LYS A 279 3.93 16.86 -21.58
C LYS A 279 5.28 16.16 -21.79
N VAL A 280 5.67 16.00 -23.05
CA VAL A 280 7.01 15.53 -23.39
C VAL A 280 7.96 16.73 -23.47
N LEU A 281 9.00 16.73 -22.64
CA LEU A 281 10.07 17.73 -22.62
C LEU A 281 11.40 16.99 -22.60
N ASP A 282 12.33 17.33 -23.48
CA ASP A 282 13.66 16.66 -23.58
C ASP A 282 13.57 15.13 -23.78
N GLY A 283 12.50 14.65 -24.42
CA GLY A 283 12.23 13.21 -24.56
C GLY A 283 11.69 12.54 -23.28
N ILE A 284 11.50 13.29 -22.20
CA ILE A 284 10.93 12.84 -20.93
C ILE A 284 9.43 13.11 -20.92
N THR A 285 8.64 12.07 -20.66
CA THR A 285 7.21 12.22 -20.41
C THR A 285 7.00 12.65 -18.96
N TRP A 286 6.76 13.95 -18.76
CA TRP A 286 6.42 14.52 -17.47
C TRP A 286 4.92 14.51 -17.25
N VAL A 287 4.49 14.20 -16.02
CA VAL A 287 3.09 14.24 -15.61
C VAL A 287 2.94 15.21 -14.45
N MET A 288 2.00 16.15 -14.55
CA MET A 288 1.59 16.99 -13.42
C MET A 288 0.78 16.10 -12.47
N SER A 289 1.37 15.74 -11.32
CA SER A 289 0.81 14.72 -10.43
C SER A 289 -0.03 15.32 -9.31
N GLN A 290 0.43 16.38 -8.63
CA GLN A 290 -0.29 17.00 -7.52
C GLN A 290 0.06 18.48 -7.36
N GLU A 291 -0.92 19.25 -6.88
CA GLU A 291 -0.75 20.67 -6.51
C GLU A 291 -0.38 20.84 -5.03
N ILE A 292 -0.74 19.87 -4.19
CA ILE A 292 -0.35 19.86 -2.78
C ILE A 292 1.13 19.49 -2.70
N ILE A 293 1.97 20.48 -2.42
CA ILE A 293 3.42 20.27 -2.32
C ILE A 293 3.76 19.50 -1.04
N SER A 294 4.62 18.50 -1.20
CA SER A 294 5.40 17.85 -0.16
C SER A 294 6.79 17.60 -0.74
N TYR A 295 7.82 17.50 0.10
CA TYR A 295 9.17 17.10 -0.33
C TYR A 295 9.53 15.69 0.14
N THR A 296 8.72 15.15 1.04
CA THR A 296 8.91 13.88 1.70
C THR A 296 7.59 13.12 1.80
N ALA A 297 7.70 11.81 1.84
CA ALA A 297 6.60 10.87 1.99
C ALA A 297 7.06 9.67 2.82
N GLY A 298 6.11 9.00 3.47
CA GLY A 298 6.39 7.86 4.33
C GLY A 298 5.19 7.47 5.16
N VAL A 299 5.43 6.62 6.15
CA VAL A 299 4.40 6.10 7.06
C VAL A 299 4.76 6.48 8.49
N ARG A 300 3.77 6.95 9.25
CA ARG A 300 3.94 7.20 10.68
C ARG A 300 2.73 6.89 11.54
N ASN A 301 2.97 6.52 12.79
CA ASN A 301 1.95 6.21 13.79
C ASN A 301 0.99 5.10 13.32
N VAL A 302 1.53 3.94 12.95
CA VAL A 302 0.73 2.79 12.51
C VAL A 302 0.91 1.61 13.45
N VAL A 303 -0.22 1.07 13.90
CA VAL A 303 -0.29 -0.11 14.75
C VAL A 303 -0.82 -1.30 13.94
N PHE A 304 -0.06 -2.39 13.94
CA PHE A 304 -0.50 -3.69 13.48
C PHE A 304 -0.83 -4.55 14.70
N ARG A 305 -2.09 -4.98 14.85
CA ARG A 305 -2.55 -5.72 16.03
C ARG A 305 -3.18 -7.06 15.66
N ASN A 306 -2.87 -8.12 16.38
CA ASN A 306 -3.50 -9.43 16.17
C ASN A 306 -3.34 -9.93 14.73
N ILE A 307 -2.10 -10.01 14.23
CA ILE A 307 -1.83 -10.44 12.84
C ILE A 307 -1.39 -11.91 12.81
N GLN A 308 -1.91 -12.68 11.85
CA GLN A 308 -1.59 -14.09 11.67
C GLN A 308 -0.91 -14.30 10.32
N LEU A 309 0.32 -14.80 10.36
CA LEU A 309 1.19 -14.91 9.19
C LEU A 309 1.43 -16.39 8.86
N GLU A 310 0.68 -16.93 7.90
CA GLU A 310 0.82 -18.31 7.43
C GLU A 310 1.71 -18.41 6.19
N LYS A 311 1.76 -17.36 5.37
CA LYS A 311 2.54 -17.32 4.14
C LYS A 311 4.03 -17.05 4.43
N PRO A 312 4.96 -17.89 3.93
CA PRO A 312 6.40 -17.66 4.07
C PRO A 312 6.88 -16.59 3.08
N ARG A 313 6.59 -15.33 3.38
CA ARG A 313 7.14 -14.13 2.71
C ARG A 313 7.68 -13.16 3.75
N ILE A 314 8.36 -12.10 3.33
CA ILE A 314 8.73 -11.01 4.25
C ILE A 314 7.43 -10.36 4.73
N PRO A 315 7.11 -10.36 6.03
CA PRO A 315 5.84 -9.81 6.49
C PRO A 315 5.81 -8.28 6.39
N PHE A 316 6.80 -7.59 6.94
CA PHE A 316 6.82 -6.12 6.96
C PHE A 316 8.04 -5.59 6.22
N SER A 317 7.84 -4.74 5.21
CA SER A 317 8.92 -4.00 4.56
C SER A 317 8.80 -2.50 4.81
N ILE A 318 9.89 -1.87 5.25
CA ILE A 318 10.02 -0.43 5.50
C ILE A 318 11.16 0.07 4.62
N GLU A 319 10.84 0.55 3.41
CA GLU A 319 11.87 0.66 2.37
C GLU A 319 11.80 1.95 1.54
N PHE A 320 12.96 2.30 0.99
CA PHE A 320 13.04 3.04 -0.25
C PHE A 320 13.19 2.05 -1.39
N ASN A 321 12.38 2.24 -2.44
CA ASN A 321 12.55 1.51 -3.68
C ASN A 321 13.53 2.26 -4.59
N MET A 322 14.68 1.65 -4.84
CA MET A 322 15.81 2.23 -5.58
C MET A 322 16.28 1.24 -6.65
N GLY A 323 15.83 1.41 -7.88
CA GLY A 323 16.19 0.58 -9.02
C GLY A 323 15.48 1.01 -10.30
N LYS A 324 15.41 0.11 -11.29
CA LYS A 324 14.94 0.46 -12.65
C LYS A 324 13.49 0.91 -12.73
N HIS A 325 12.66 0.50 -11.77
CA HIS A 325 11.24 0.84 -11.72
C HIS A 325 10.97 2.17 -11.01
N ASN A 326 11.90 2.61 -10.15
CA ASN A 326 11.69 3.75 -9.26
C ASN A 326 12.99 4.19 -8.59
N ARG A 327 13.12 5.49 -8.39
CA ARG A 327 14.05 6.05 -7.39
C ARG A 327 13.21 6.85 -6.40
N SER A 328 12.95 6.23 -5.26
CA SER A 328 12.10 6.82 -4.22
C SER A 328 12.75 8.02 -3.55
N TYR A 329 14.09 8.06 -3.51
CA TYR A 329 14.86 9.14 -2.92
C TYR A 329 15.78 9.77 -3.98
N TYR A 330 15.60 11.06 -4.22
CA TYR A 330 16.51 11.86 -5.04
C TYR A 330 17.66 12.40 -4.18
N SER A 331 18.90 12.32 -4.66
CA SER A 331 20.08 12.79 -3.93
C SER A 331 20.00 14.28 -3.60
N GLY A 332 20.18 14.62 -2.32
CA GLY A 332 20.07 15.99 -1.80
C GLY A 332 18.66 16.38 -1.36
N ALA A 333 17.67 15.48 -1.45
CA ALA A 333 16.37 15.68 -0.82
C ALA A 333 16.48 15.65 0.71
N GLU A 334 15.48 16.22 1.37
CA GLU A 334 15.25 15.94 2.79
C GLU A 334 15.01 14.44 2.96
N ILE A 335 15.67 13.84 3.94
CA ILE A 335 15.61 12.41 4.19
C ILE A 335 14.32 12.11 4.98
N PRO A 336 13.31 11.43 4.41
CA PRO A 336 12.13 11.08 5.17
C PRO A 336 12.48 9.98 6.19
N VAL A 337 11.95 10.15 7.40
CA VAL A 337 12.08 9.18 8.48
C VAL A 337 10.71 8.58 8.74
N GLN A 338 10.55 7.28 8.53
CA GLN A 338 9.32 6.59 8.91
C GLN A 338 9.22 6.50 10.44
N GLU A 339 8.04 6.61 11.03
CA GLU A 339 7.94 6.84 12.48
C GLU A 339 6.96 5.93 13.20
N ASN A 340 7.34 5.51 14.41
CA ASN A 340 6.43 4.91 15.38
C ASN A 340 5.59 3.74 14.79
N ILE A 341 6.28 2.69 14.35
CA ILE A 341 5.66 1.47 13.82
C ILE A 341 5.54 0.45 14.95
N ILE A 342 4.33 -0.02 15.22
CA ILE A 342 4.04 -0.93 16.35
C ILE A 342 3.47 -2.24 15.82
N LEU A 343 4.08 -3.35 16.22
CA LEU A 343 3.60 -4.71 16.00
C LEU A 343 3.16 -5.31 17.35
N ASP A 344 1.85 -5.52 17.53
CA ASP A 344 1.24 -6.03 18.76
C ASP A 344 0.52 -7.36 18.48
N ASN A 345 0.90 -8.42 19.19
CA ASN A 345 0.32 -9.75 19.01
C ASN A 345 0.38 -10.28 17.56
N VAL A 346 1.55 -10.14 16.93
CA VAL A 346 1.85 -10.76 15.64
C VAL A 346 2.27 -12.22 15.86
N LYS A 347 1.70 -13.13 15.08
CA LYS A 347 1.95 -14.57 15.16
C LYS A 347 2.52 -15.09 13.84
N VAL A 348 3.77 -15.54 13.89
CA VAL A 348 4.41 -16.22 12.76
C VAL A 348 4.11 -17.71 12.83
N LEU A 349 3.42 -18.23 11.82
CA LEU A 349 2.92 -19.61 11.81
C LEU A 349 3.71 -20.54 10.87
N TYR A 350 4.52 -19.98 9.97
CA TYR A 350 5.43 -20.73 9.10
C TYR A 350 6.81 -20.96 9.73
N ASP A 351 7.55 -21.93 9.20
CA ASP A 351 8.95 -22.22 9.54
C ASP A 351 9.83 -22.03 8.30
N ALA A 352 10.27 -20.78 8.08
CA ALA A 352 11.11 -20.40 6.96
C ALA A 352 12.12 -19.34 7.41
N ASN A 353 13.33 -19.43 6.84
CA ASN A 353 14.44 -18.53 7.14
C ASN A 353 14.27 -17.17 6.44
N ILE A 354 13.27 -16.40 6.87
CA ILE A 354 12.86 -15.11 6.30
C ILE A 354 12.75 -14.08 7.43
N PRO A 355 13.29 -12.85 7.28
CA PRO A 355 13.15 -11.82 8.30
C PRO A 355 11.68 -11.41 8.49
N LEU A 356 11.29 -11.13 9.73
CA LEU A 356 10.01 -10.53 10.10
C LEU A 356 9.88 -9.12 9.51
N ILE A 357 10.95 -8.34 9.60
CA ILE A 357 10.99 -6.96 9.10
C ILE A 357 12.23 -6.78 8.24
N GLN A 358 12.01 -6.25 7.03
CA GLN A 358 13.05 -5.76 6.15
C GLN A 358 13.05 -4.23 6.15
N ILE A 359 14.23 -3.63 6.28
CA ILE A 359 14.37 -2.17 6.41
C ILE A 359 15.46 -1.66 5.45
N SER A 360 15.11 -0.71 4.61
CA SER A 360 16.04 0.01 3.72
C SER A 360 15.85 1.53 3.69
N SER A 361 14.90 2.05 4.47
CA SER A 361 14.75 3.49 4.70
C SER A 361 15.01 3.84 6.17
N PRO A 362 15.31 5.10 6.49
CA PRO A 362 15.30 5.60 7.85
C PRO A 362 13.97 5.35 8.54
N VAL A 363 14.05 4.89 9.78
CA VAL A 363 12.90 4.68 10.68
C VAL A 363 13.32 4.99 12.11
N ASN A 364 12.53 5.77 12.85
CA ASN A 364 12.94 6.22 14.18
C ASN A 364 12.73 5.15 15.27
N MET A 365 11.63 4.41 15.19
CA MET A 365 11.16 3.52 16.24
C MET A 365 10.32 2.37 15.68
N ILE A 366 10.66 1.17 16.13
CA ILE A 366 9.87 -0.04 15.93
C ILE A 366 9.65 -0.68 17.29
N THR A 367 8.40 -0.97 17.63
CA THR A 367 8.04 -1.71 18.84
C THR A 367 7.37 -3.02 18.47
N ILE A 368 7.86 -4.14 19.00
CA ILE A 368 7.28 -5.47 18.84
C ILE A 368 6.88 -5.95 20.23
N THR A 369 5.60 -6.26 20.41
CA THR A 369 5.07 -6.67 21.70
C THR A 369 4.05 -7.81 21.60
N ASN A 370 3.95 -8.60 22.68
CA ASN A 370 2.98 -9.69 22.84
C ASN A 370 2.97 -10.70 21.69
N SER A 371 4.08 -10.80 20.96
CA SER A 371 4.14 -11.50 19.67
C SER A 371 4.78 -12.89 19.82
N ARG A 372 4.43 -13.81 18.91
CA ARG A 372 5.00 -15.17 18.85
C ARG A 372 5.87 -15.30 17.61
N LEU A 373 7.18 -15.41 17.82
CA LEU A 373 8.21 -15.33 16.79
C LEU A 373 8.88 -16.69 16.56
N LYS A 374 8.88 -17.15 15.30
CA LYS A 374 9.53 -18.40 14.86
C LYS A 374 10.62 -18.18 13.81
N ASN A 375 10.56 -17.06 13.12
CA ASN A 375 11.40 -16.70 11.99
C ASN A 375 12.66 -15.91 12.40
N VAL A 376 13.43 -15.45 11.42
CA VAL A 376 14.50 -14.47 11.63
C VAL A 376 13.88 -13.13 12.03
N GLY A 377 14.58 -12.35 12.86
CA GLY A 377 14.08 -11.07 13.35
C GLY A 377 14.09 -9.97 12.29
N LEU A 378 15.01 -9.01 12.41
CA LEU A 378 15.06 -7.83 11.54
C LEU A 378 16.31 -7.83 10.65
N LYS A 379 16.14 -7.42 9.39
CA LYS A 379 17.24 -7.20 8.45
C LYS A 379 17.23 -5.75 7.99
N ILE A 380 18.35 -5.07 8.21
CA ILE A 380 18.58 -3.68 7.81
C ILE A 380 19.73 -3.66 6.81
N TYR A 381 19.50 -3.06 5.66
CA TYR A 381 20.52 -2.79 4.65
C TYR A 381 20.40 -1.37 4.13
N GLY A 382 21.48 -0.87 3.54
CA GLY A 382 21.55 0.49 3.04
C GLY A 382 22.03 0.56 1.60
N ASN A 383 22.87 1.56 1.31
CA ASN A 383 23.31 1.87 -0.04
C ASN A 383 24.11 0.75 -0.72
N GLU A 384 24.61 -0.22 0.04
CA GLU A 384 25.41 -1.34 -0.48
C GLU A 384 24.65 -2.26 -1.44
N VAL A 385 23.31 -2.24 -1.42
CA VAL A 385 22.48 -3.03 -2.34
C VAL A 385 22.01 -2.26 -3.57
N LEU A 386 22.40 -0.99 -3.71
CA LEU A 386 22.00 -0.19 -4.86
C LEU A 386 22.64 -0.72 -6.16
N PRO A 387 21.89 -0.72 -7.27
CA PRO A 387 22.46 -0.96 -8.59
C PRO A 387 23.60 0.00 -8.90
N GLU A 388 24.57 -0.44 -9.71
CA GLU A 388 25.79 0.34 -10.03
C GLU A 388 25.47 1.76 -10.52
N TYR A 389 24.50 1.89 -11.43
CA TYR A 389 24.11 3.16 -12.03
C TYR A 389 23.45 4.15 -11.04
N LEU A 390 23.03 3.68 -9.85
CA LEU A 390 22.49 4.51 -8.76
C LEU A 390 23.47 4.72 -7.60
N LYS A 391 24.71 4.24 -7.67
CA LYS A 391 25.69 4.41 -6.58
C LYS A 391 26.10 5.85 -6.32
N THR A 392 25.81 6.78 -7.23
CA THR A 392 25.96 8.23 -7.03
C THR A 392 24.74 8.86 -6.33
N HIS A 393 23.62 8.14 -6.25
CA HIS A 393 22.33 8.58 -5.72
C HIS A 393 22.03 7.95 -4.35
N THR A 394 23.03 7.97 -3.47
CA THR A 394 22.97 7.32 -2.16
C THR A 394 22.22 8.16 -1.14
N LEU A 395 21.63 7.50 -0.16
CA LEU A 395 21.24 8.19 1.07
C LEU A 395 22.51 8.60 1.82
N PRO A 396 22.66 9.87 2.22
CA PRO A 396 23.84 10.29 2.96
C PRO A 396 23.83 9.78 4.40
N GLU A 397 22.64 9.56 4.99
CA GLU A 397 22.49 9.14 6.38
C GLU A 397 21.22 8.29 6.56
N TYR A 398 21.26 7.34 7.50
CA TYR A 398 20.11 6.49 7.84
C TYR A 398 19.46 6.83 9.20
N TYR A 399 20.04 7.76 9.95
CA TYR A 399 19.71 8.15 11.33
C TYR A 399 19.68 6.98 12.33
N LYS A 400 19.43 7.26 13.60
CA LYS A 400 19.30 6.22 14.63
C LYS A 400 17.92 5.56 14.59
N THR A 401 17.87 4.23 14.73
CA THR A 401 16.62 3.47 14.99
C THR A 401 16.61 2.91 16.40
N ASN A 402 15.49 3.06 17.09
CA ASN A 402 15.22 2.37 18.35
C ASN A 402 14.31 1.17 18.08
N ILE A 403 14.72 -0.02 18.50
CA ILE A 403 13.95 -1.25 18.40
C ILE A 403 13.67 -1.74 19.81
N ASN A 404 12.38 -1.84 20.15
CA ASN A 404 11.93 -2.40 21.43
C ASN A 404 11.22 -3.72 21.18
N ILE A 405 11.63 -4.80 21.85
CA ILE A 405 10.97 -6.11 21.79
C ILE A 405 10.62 -6.58 23.20
N HIS A 406 9.34 -6.62 23.55
CA HIS A 406 8.95 -6.94 24.92
C HIS A 406 7.68 -7.77 25.05
N GLY A 407 7.65 -8.69 26.01
CA GLY A 407 6.50 -9.58 26.21
C GLY A 407 6.32 -10.59 25.09
N CYS A 408 7.37 -10.89 24.31
CA CYS A 408 7.29 -11.81 23.18
C CYS A 408 7.68 -13.24 23.57
N ILE A 409 7.17 -14.20 22.81
CA ILE A 409 7.51 -15.62 22.89
C ILE A 409 8.39 -15.97 21.69
N PHE A 410 9.60 -16.47 21.96
CA PHE A 410 10.54 -16.96 20.96
C PHE A 410 10.48 -18.48 20.87
N GLU A 411 10.00 -18.99 19.73
CA GLU A 411 9.83 -20.42 19.46
C GLU A 411 10.87 -20.98 18.47
N HIS A 412 11.84 -20.15 18.04
CA HIS A 412 12.91 -20.55 17.12
C HIS A 412 13.86 -21.58 17.77
N LYS A 413 14.21 -22.64 17.05
CA LYS A 413 15.14 -23.66 17.55
C LYS A 413 16.59 -23.25 17.26
N GLY A 414 17.47 -23.34 18.25
CA GLY A 414 18.89 -23.00 18.10
C GLY A 414 19.17 -21.50 18.00
N GLU A 415 20.22 -21.13 17.25
CA GLU A 415 20.66 -19.75 17.12
C GLU A 415 19.77 -18.95 16.16
N MET A 416 19.10 -17.92 16.68
CA MET A 416 18.29 -16.97 15.92
C MET A 416 19.07 -15.68 15.65
N VAL A 417 19.21 -15.29 14.38
CA VAL A 417 19.64 -13.93 14.03
C VAL A 417 18.48 -12.97 14.30
N LEU A 418 18.52 -12.30 15.44
CA LEU A 418 17.49 -11.36 15.86
C LEU A 418 17.59 -10.03 15.09
N LEU A 419 18.82 -9.60 14.80
CA LEU A 419 19.07 -8.37 14.07
C LEU A 419 20.33 -8.48 13.22
N HIS A 420 20.22 -8.15 11.94
CA HIS A 420 21.34 -8.01 11.03
C HIS A 420 21.36 -6.59 10.45
N ASN A 421 22.41 -5.82 10.75
CA ASN A 421 22.57 -4.46 10.26
C ASN A 421 23.80 -4.36 9.33
N THR A 422 23.57 -4.38 8.02
CA THR A 422 24.63 -4.19 7.01
C THR A 422 24.79 -2.73 6.61
N ALA A 423 23.77 -1.89 6.83
CA ALA A 423 23.75 -0.50 6.41
C ALA A 423 24.89 0.31 7.05
N LYS A 424 25.82 0.79 6.22
CA LYS A 424 27.00 1.53 6.69
C LYS A 424 26.60 2.77 7.48
N GLY A 425 27.13 2.90 8.70
CA GLY A 425 26.88 4.05 9.57
C GLY A 425 25.49 4.09 10.23
N LYS A 426 24.61 3.13 9.94
CA LYS A 426 23.29 3.04 10.58
C LYS A 426 23.44 2.66 12.05
N GLU A 427 22.98 3.52 12.94
CA GLU A 427 22.92 3.26 14.37
C GLU A 427 21.60 2.61 14.78
N VAL A 428 21.69 1.53 15.56
CA VAL A 428 20.53 0.81 16.09
C VAL A 428 20.69 0.62 17.59
N GLN A 429 19.69 1.05 18.36
CA GLN A 429 19.54 0.69 19.76
C GLN A 429 18.48 -0.41 19.86
N LEU A 430 18.91 -1.62 20.24
CA LEU A 430 18.04 -2.76 20.47
C LEU A 430 17.83 -2.93 21.98
N LYS A 431 16.58 -2.89 22.42
CA LYS A 431 16.17 -3.22 23.78
C LYS A 431 15.21 -4.39 23.79
N THR A 432 15.48 -5.40 24.61
CA THR A 432 14.55 -6.50 24.87
C THR A 432 14.24 -6.63 26.36
N SER A 433 13.01 -7.02 26.71
CA SER A 433 12.61 -7.24 28.12
C SER A 433 11.34 -8.07 28.27
N SER A 434 11.24 -8.85 29.35
CA SER A 434 10.07 -9.66 29.69
C SER A 434 9.69 -10.68 28.62
N ASN A 435 10.68 -11.25 27.92
CA ASN A 435 10.45 -12.24 26.88
C ASN A 435 10.52 -13.68 27.42
N VAL A 436 9.90 -14.63 26.71
CA VAL A 436 9.91 -16.05 27.04
C VAL A 436 10.55 -16.84 25.90
N GLU A 437 11.53 -17.68 26.24
CA GLU A 437 12.25 -18.54 25.30
C GLU A 437 11.68 -19.96 25.41
N LEU A 438 11.01 -20.45 24.36
CA LEU A 438 10.44 -21.81 24.31
C LEU A 438 11.13 -22.70 23.28
N GLY A 439 11.88 -22.11 22.34
CA GLY A 439 12.63 -22.86 21.34
C GLY A 439 13.73 -23.70 21.97
N GLU A 440 13.85 -24.96 21.55
CA GLU A 440 14.91 -25.86 22.02
C GLU A 440 16.28 -25.30 21.65
N GLY A 441 17.15 -25.13 22.66
CA GLY A 441 18.49 -24.59 22.49
C GLY A 441 18.52 -23.14 21.99
N PHE A 442 17.44 -22.38 22.19
CA PHE A 442 17.33 -21.01 21.72
C PHE A 442 18.49 -20.13 22.21
N SER A 443 19.06 -19.36 21.29
CA SER A 443 19.92 -18.22 21.62
C SER A 443 19.78 -17.14 20.56
N ALA A 444 19.77 -15.87 20.97
CA ALA A 444 19.70 -14.74 20.08
C ALA A 444 21.10 -14.22 19.72
N LYS A 445 21.22 -13.71 18.50
CA LYS A 445 22.45 -13.14 17.94
C LYS A 445 22.15 -11.85 17.18
N VAL A 446 23.11 -10.93 17.25
CA VAL A 446 23.16 -9.73 16.41
C VAL A 446 24.36 -9.78 15.47
N ILE A 447 24.16 -9.42 14.21
CA ILE A 447 25.22 -9.31 13.22
C ILE A 447 25.44 -7.83 12.89
N LYS A 448 26.63 -7.34 13.22
CA LYS A 448 27.10 -5.99 12.87
C LYS A 448 27.92 -6.11 11.57
N GLY A 449 27.30 -5.76 10.45
CA GLY A 449 28.00 -5.60 9.17
C GLY A 449 28.71 -4.25 9.13
N GLY A 450 28.26 -3.34 8.26
CA GLY A 450 28.74 -1.95 8.21
C GLY A 450 28.09 -1.00 9.22
N GLY A 451 27.06 -1.45 9.94
CA GLY A 451 26.30 -0.64 10.88
C GLY A 451 26.67 -0.85 12.36
N ASN A 452 26.19 0.06 13.21
CA ASN A 452 26.42 0.04 14.65
C ASN A 452 25.18 -0.48 15.38
N ILE A 453 25.37 -1.38 16.35
CA ILE A 453 24.30 -1.92 17.19
C ILE A 453 24.71 -1.83 18.66
N THR A 454 23.88 -1.18 19.47
CA THR A 454 23.94 -1.18 20.94
C THR A 454 22.78 -2.03 21.46
N VAL A 455 23.06 -2.94 22.39
CA VAL A 455 22.11 -3.94 22.86
C VAL A 455 21.94 -3.84 24.37
N GLN A 456 20.68 -3.84 24.83
CA GLN A 456 20.28 -4.12 26.21
C GLN A 456 19.23 -5.23 26.14
N SER A 457 19.57 -6.45 26.55
CA SER A 457 18.74 -7.62 26.28
C SER A 457 18.57 -8.50 27.52
N ASP A 458 17.40 -9.14 27.60
CA ASP A 458 17.06 -10.23 28.52
C ASP A 458 17.15 -11.62 27.86
N LEU A 459 17.35 -11.67 26.54
CA LEU A 459 17.50 -12.91 25.76
C LEU A 459 18.88 -13.56 25.89
N THR A 460 18.88 -14.88 26.05
CA THR A 460 20.04 -15.77 25.97
C THR A 460 20.86 -15.47 24.72
N GLY A 461 22.19 -15.41 24.85
CA GLY A 461 23.12 -15.05 23.75
C GLY A 461 23.39 -13.55 23.60
N LEU A 462 22.49 -12.68 24.09
CA LEU A 462 22.64 -11.23 24.06
C LEU A 462 22.72 -10.56 25.44
N ASN A 463 22.46 -11.31 26.51
CA ASN A 463 22.58 -10.84 27.90
C ASN A 463 24.00 -10.35 28.18
N LYS A 464 24.16 -9.03 28.34
CA LYS A 464 25.39 -8.35 28.75
C LYS A 464 25.08 -7.25 29.75
#